data_AF-A0AAW5VK80-F1
#
_entry.id   AF-A0AAW5VK80-F1
#
_cell.length_a   1.000
_cell.length_b   1.000
_cell.length_c   1.000
_cell.angle_alpha   90.00
_cell.angle_beta   90.00
_cell.angle_gamma   90.00
#
_symmetry.space_group_name_H-M   'P 1'
#
loop_
_entity.id
_entity.type
_entity.pdbx_description
1 polymer ?
#
loop_
_entity_poly.entity_id
_entity_poly.type
_entity_poly.pdbx_seq_one_letter_code
_entity_poly.pdbx_strand_id
1 'polypeptide(L)'
;MIKILDQTSITLTDSNSKLGFSSAGSDAWPAWDRFITYDSRNLYHIGNICGTCNFFFSKLEETSKISIDSYNLIENLNEGIKSINHELVSQYSKLFPNDHYEVLLIEFFPHLVFPKDSDDYFAKDLWETWQKERFQEEEDTKTEYYRGSDKKILNEEKIYEFYIPIYPIKNLNADRVKYYEDLIRNEKKPTALSISILDVKSPCDFPIINGEEKYPEISTHWCFANYILDGHHKIFAASNLRKSITLVTFLSHNQSWKYIEEFVNHCKT
;
A
#
# COMPACT_ATOMS: atom_id res chain seq x y z
N MET A 1 -6.00 1.54 -14.04
CA MET A 1 -5.37 2.77 -13.52
C MET A 1 -6.04 3.10 -12.19
N ILE A 2 -5.28 3.41 -11.15
CA ILE A 2 -5.87 4.03 -9.95
C ILE A 2 -6.66 5.27 -10.35
N LYS A 3 -7.91 5.35 -9.90
CA LYS A 3 -8.78 6.49 -10.13
C LYS A 3 -9.23 7.04 -8.79
N ILE A 4 -8.86 8.28 -8.48
CA ILE A 4 -9.39 8.97 -7.31
C ILE A 4 -10.85 9.36 -7.61
N LEU A 5 -11.77 8.82 -6.84
CA LEU A 5 -13.21 9.09 -6.92
C LEU A 5 -13.61 10.24 -6.02
N ASP A 6 -12.98 10.34 -4.85
CA ASP A 6 -13.22 11.41 -3.87
C ASP A 6 -12.00 11.56 -2.95
N GLN A 7 -11.87 12.72 -2.31
CA GLN A 7 -10.77 13.02 -1.41
C GLN A 7 -11.12 14.04 -0.32
N THR A 8 -10.43 13.94 0.82
CA THR A 8 -10.41 14.99 1.84
C THR A 8 -9.15 14.83 2.70
N SER A 9 -8.86 15.81 3.55
CA SER A 9 -7.69 15.77 4.44
C SER A 9 -8.15 15.84 5.89
N ILE A 10 -7.45 15.13 6.78
CA ILE A 10 -7.72 15.18 8.22
C ILE A 10 -6.41 15.14 9.01
N THR A 11 -6.37 15.90 10.11
CA THR A 11 -5.30 15.78 11.11
C THR A 11 -5.86 15.09 12.34
N LEU A 12 -5.21 14.01 12.75
CA LEU A 12 -5.55 13.27 13.96
C LEU A 12 -4.53 13.58 15.06
N THR A 13 -5.04 14.08 16.18
CA THR A 13 -4.30 14.28 17.41
C THR A 13 -4.96 13.45 18.52
N ASP A 14 -4.16 12.99 19.49
CA ASP A 14 -4.65 12.25 20.67
C ASP A 14 -5.45 10.97 20.35
N SER A 15 -5.09 10.28 19.27
CA SER A 15 -5.66 8.99 18.88
C SER A 15 -5.34 7.90 19.90
N ASN A 16 -6.38 7.13 20.25
CA ASN A 16 -6.27 5.89 21.04
C ASN A 16 -6.25 4.64 20.14
N SER A 17 -5.93 4.82 18.86
CA SER A 17 -5.82 3.72 17.90
C SER A 17 -4.82 2.67 18.37
N LYS A 18 -5.19 1.40 18.16
CA LYS A 18 -4.27 0.27 18.33
C LYS A 18 -3.24 0.21 17.21
N LEU A 19 -3.61 0.65 16.01
CA LEU A 19 -2.71 0.81 14.88
C LEU A 19 -1.79 2.00 15.16
N GLY A 20 -0.49 1.81 14.92
CA GLY A 20 0.54 2.80 15.17
C GLY A 20 1.65 2.78 14.13
N PHE A 21 2.56 3.74 14.25
CA PHE A 21 3.84 3.75 13.58
C PHE A 21 4.96 3.74 14.61
N SER A 22 6.06 3.06 14.29
CA SER A 22 7.28 3.13 15.09
C SER A 22 8.50 3.24 14.17
N SER A 23 9.62 3.65 14.74
CA SER A 23 10.90 3.66 14.04
C SER A 23 11.99 3.02 14.89
N ALA A 24 13.01 2.51 14.22
CA ALA A 24 14.22 2.00 14.86
C ALA A 24 15.45 2.55 14.10
N GLY A 25 16.60 2.54 14.75
CA GLY A 25 17.81 3.11 14.18
C GLY A 25 19.04 2.93 15.05
N SER A 26 20.09 3.65 14.68
CA SER A 26 21.36 3.70 15.40
C SER A 26 21.61 5.10 15.97
N ASP A 27 22.67 5.28 16.76
CA ASP A 27 23.04 6.61 17.28
C ASP A 27 23.26 7.64 16.15
N ALA A 28 23.76 7.20 14.99
CA ALA A 28 23.97 8.06 13.83
C ALA A 28 22.67 8.39 13.08
N TRP A 29 21.69 7.47 13.12
CA TRP A 29 20.39 7.59 12.45
C TRP A 29 19.30 7.01 13.34
N PRO A 30 18.77 7.76 14.31
CA PRO A 30 17.88 7.22 15.35
C PRO A 30 16.55 6.67 14.82
N ALA A 31 16.11 7.12 13.65
CA ALA A 31 14.87 6.71 12.99
C ALA A 31 15.15 6.31 11.53
N TRP A 32 15.90 5.23 11.34
CA TRP A 32 16.25 4.71 10.01
C TRP A 32 15.13 3.86 9.43
N ASP A 33 14.75 2.80 10.15
CA ASP A 33 13.72 1.84 9.78
C ASP A 33 12.35 2.33 10.27
N ARG A 34 11.30 2.06 9.49
CA ARG A 34 9.92 2.40 9.82
C ARG A 34 9.07 1.14 9.93
N PHE A 35 8.10 1.14 10.83
CA PHE A 35 7.20 0.01 11.03
C PHE A 35 5.75 0.45 11.17
N ILE A 36 4.84 -0.39 10.69
CA ILE A 36 3.43 -0.36 11.11
C ILE A 36 3.30 -1.25 12.33
N THR A 37 2.63 -0.75 13.37
CA THR A 37 2.43 -1.47 14.62
C THR A 37 0.95 -1.69 14.93
N TYR A 38 0.66 -2.72 15.73
CA TYR A 38 -0.66 -2.92 16.32
C TYR A 38 -0.52 -3.41 17.75
N ASP A 39 -1.20 -2.74 18.70
CA ASP A 39 -1.01 -2.96 20.14
C ASP A 39 0.49 -2.95 20.53
N SER A 40 1.23 -1.97 19.97
CA SER A 40 2.68 -1.75 20.16
C SER A 40 3.61 -2.85 19.65
N ARG A 41 3.12 -3.79 18.83
CA ARG A 41 3.94 -4.81 18.16
C ARG A 41 4.13 -4.49 16.70
N ASN A 42 5.36 -4.67 16.19
CA ASN A 42 5.66 -4.42 14.79
C ASN A 42 5.00 -5.49 13.91
N LEU A 43 4.10 -5.06 13.02
CA LEU A 43 3.40 -5.91 12.07
C LEU A 43 4.16 -6.04 10.75
N TYR A 44 4.63 -4.89 10.27
CA TYR A 44 5.33 -4.75 9.00
C TYR A 44 6.53 -3.85 9.19
N HIS A 45 7.65 -4.26 8.62
CA HIS A 45 8.73 -3.37 8.23
C HIS A 45 8.35 -2.74 6.90
N ILE A 46 8.28 -1.41 6.85
CA ILE A 46 7.74 -0.64 5.72
C ILE A 46 8.84 0.21 5.04
N GLY A 47 10.07 -0.30 5.05
CA GLY A 47 11.22 0.38 4.49
C GLY A 47 11.89 1.37 5.44
N ASN A 48 12.81 2.15 4.88
CA ASN A 48 13.59 3.16 5.59
C ASN A 48 13.34 4.58 5.05
N ILE A 49 13.85 5.58 5.77
CA ILE A 49 13.73 7.00 5.42
C ILE A 49 14.65 7.45 4.27
N CYS A 50 15.51 6.58 3.73
CA CYS A 50 16.47 7.00 2.70
C CYS A 50 15.80 7.08 1.32
N GLY A 51 15.90 8.23 0.67
CA GLY A 51 15.38 8.42 -0.70
C GLY A 51 16.16 7.66 -1.78
N THR A 52 17.35 7.15 -1.48
CA THR A 52 18.21 6.47 -2.47
C THR A 52 18.34 4.96 -2.31
N CYS A 53 17.93 4.44 -1.15
CA CYS A 53 17.68 3.03 -0.96
C CYS A 53 16.43 2.62 -1.75
N ASN A 54 16.40 1.37 -2.17
CA ASN A 54 15.22 0.78 -2.80
C ASN A 54 14.03 0.73 -1.83
N PHE A 55 12.84 0.66 -2.42
CA PHE A 55 11.61 0.36 -1.70
C PHE A 55 11.57 -1.12 -1.32
N PHE A 56 11.08 -1.42 -0.12
CA PHE A 56 10.78 -2.78 0.34
C PHE A 56 9.72 -2.76 1.43
N PHE A 57 9.10 -3.91 1.67
CA PHE A 57 8.32 -4.19 2.86
C PHE A 57 8.51 -5.65 3.28
N SER A 58 8.34 -5.93 4.56
CA SER A 58 8.43 -7.29 5.08
C SER A 58 7.44 -7.51 6.21
N LYS A 59 6.70 -8.61 6.14
CA LYS A 59 5.78 -9.00 7.20
C LYS A 59 6.57 -9.58 8.38
N LEU A 60 6.32 -9.07 9.58
CA LEU A 60 7.04 -9.45 10.80
C LEU A 60 6.23 -10.40 11.69
N GLU A 61 4.90 -10.22 11.75
CA GLU A 61 4.02 -11.10 12.51
C GLU A 61 2.83 -11.59 11.66
N GLU A 62 2.49 -12.88 11.79
CA GLU A 62 1.20 -13.39 11.29
C GLU A 62 0.09 -12.95 12.25
N THR A 63 -0.63 -11.88 11.89
CA THR A 63 -1.77 -11.44 12.69
C THR A 63 -3.05 -12.10 12.22
N SER A 64 -3.51 -13.09 12.99
CA SER A 64 -4.87 -13.64 12.88
C SER A 64 -5.91 -12.84 13.67
N LYS A 65 -5.53 -11.74 14.34
CA LYS A 65 -6.34 -11.04 15.36
C LYS A 65 -6.54 -9.54 15.16
N ILE A 66 -6.13 -8.94 14.04
CA ILE A 66 -6.52 -7.55 13.75
C ILE A 66 -7.97 -7.58 13.29
N SER A 67 -8.87 -7.11 14.14
CA SER A 67 -10.30 -7.02 13.86
C SER A 67 -10.72 -5.58 14.01
N ILE A 68 -11.31 -5.02 12.96
CA ILE A 68 -12.06 -3.76 13.07
C ILE A 68 -13.35 -4.10 13.80
N ASP A 69 -13.36 -3.94 15.12
CA ASP A 69 -14.52 -4.27 15.95
C ASP A 69 -15.57 -3.15 15.91
N SER A 70 -16.18 -2.97 14.73
CA SER A 70 -17.30 -2.06 14.55
C SER A 70 -18.21 -2.55 13.42
N TYR A 71 -19.31 -3.20 13.79
CA TYR A 71 -20.31 -3.72 12.86
C TYR A 71 -20.77 -2.67 11.83
N ASN A 72 -21.05 -1.45 12.29
CA ASN A 72 -21.52 -0.36 11.42
C ASN A 72 -20.47 0.07 10.37
N LEU A 73 -19.18 0.03 10.71
CA LEU A 73 -18.11 0.31 9.75
C LEU A 73 -18.07 -0.77 8.67
N ILE A 74 -18.13 -2.04 9.08
CA ILE A 74 -18.06 -3.17 8.15
C ILE A 74 -19.23 -3.15 7.16
N GLU A 75 -20.45 -2.83 7.61
CA GLU A 75 -21.62 -2.75 6.74
C GLU A 75 -21.49 -1.65 5.68
N ASN A 76 -21.04 -0.45 6.06
CA ASN A 76 -20.78 0.63 5.09
C ASN A 76 -19.76 0.20 4.02
N LEU A 77 -18.72 -0.54 4.42
CA LEU A 77 -17.76 -1.11 3.47
C LEU A 77 -18.38 -2.20 2.58
N ASN A 78 -19.33 -2.99 3.08
CA ASN A 78 -20.02 -4.03 2.30
C ASN A 78 -20.97 -3.43 1.26
N GLU A 79 -21.69 -2.36 1.60
CA GLU A 79 -22.59 -1.67 0.68
C GLU A 79 -21.85 -0.93 -0.45
N GLY A 80 -20.64 -0.46 -0.14
CA GLY A 80 -19.81 0.31 -1.07
C GLY A 80 -19.90 1.81 -0.81
N ILE A 81 -18.74 2.39 -0.48
CA ILE A 81 -18.59 3.82 -0.26
C ILE A 81 -18.55 4.55 -1.60
N LYS A 82 -19.43 5.54 -1.78
CA LYS A 82 -19.56 6.34 -3.01
C LYS A 82 -18.89 7.71 -2.93
N SER A 83 -18.74 8.25 -1.74
CA SER A 83 -18.17 9.57 -1.46
C SER A 83 -17.63 9.60 -0.03
N ILE A 84 -16.61 10.43 0.20
CA ILE A 84 -16.07 10.69 1.52
C ILE A 84 -16.82 11.87 2.12
N ASN A 85 -17.55 11.61 3.21
CA ASN A 85 -18.23 12.64 3.99
C ASN A 85 -17.65 12.73 5.40
N HIS A 86 -17.98 13.82 6.10
CA HIS A 86 -17.44 14.08 7.45
C HIS A 86 -17.77 12.96 8.45
N GLU A 87 -18.97 12.36 8.35
CA GLU A 87 -19.37 11.27 9.25
C GLU A 87 -18.49 10.04 9.06
N LEU A 88 -18.30 9.62 7.80
CA LEU A 88 -17.42 8.52 7.43
C LEU A 88 -16.02 8.76 7.97
N VAL A 89 -15.42 9.90 7.64
CA VAL A 89 -14.05 10.21 8.11
C VAL A 89 -13.98 10.18 9.64
N SER A 90 -14.95 10.76 10.34
CA SER A 90 -15.00 10.77 11.81
C SER A 90 -15.13 9.38 12.43
N GLN A 91 -15.83 8.46 11.77
CA GLN A 91 -15.98 7.08 12.26
C GLN A 91 -14.73 6.24 12.01
N TYR A 92 -14.17 6.28 10.79
CA TYR A 92 -13.00 5.47 10.43
C TYR A 92 -11.70 6.01 11.02
N SER A 93 -11.56 7.33 11.20
CA SER A 93 -10.33 7.94 11.74
C SER A 93 -9.91 7.42 13.11
N LYS A 94 -10.87 6.93 13.91
CA LYS A 94 -10.62 6.30 15.22
C LYS A 94 -9.73 5.05 15.14
N LEU A 95 -9.60 4.45 13.96
CA LEU A 95 -8.77 3.28 13.69
C LEU A 95 -7.32 3.63 13.35
N PHE A 96 -7.00 4.91 13.16
CA PHE A 96 -5.71 5.36 12.65
C PHE A 96 -4.93 6.13 13.72
N PRO A 97 -3.60 5.99 13.76
CA PRO A 97 -2.75 6.72 14.70
C PRO A 97 -2.71 8.22 14.40
N ASN A 98 -2.10 8.98 15.31
CA ASN A 98 -1.82 10.40 15.10
C ASN A 98 -1.00 10.62 13.84
N ASP A 99 -1.53 11.43 12.93
CA ASP A 99 -0.84 11.89 11.73
C ASP A 99 -1.69 12.98 11.04
N HIS A 100 -1.13 13.55 9.99
CA HIS A 100 -1.90 14.22 8.95
C HIS A 100 -2.12 13.25 7.79
N TYR A 101 -3.37 13.08 7.38
CA TYR A 101 -3.77 12.14 6.34
C TYR A 101 -4.45 12.83 5.18
N GLU A 102 -4.07 12.44 3.96
CA GLU A 102 -4.96 12.50 2.81
C GLU A 102 -5.82 11.25 2.78
N VAL A 103 -7.13 11.42 2.86
CA VAL A 103 -8.10 10.34 2.81
C VAL A 103 -8.63 10.26 1.38
N LEU A 104 -8.33 9.15 0.71
CA LEU A 104 -8.67 8.95 -0.70
C LEU A 104 -9.67 7.81 -0.83
N LEU A 105 -10.72 8.02 -1.62
CA LEU A 105 -11.57 6.96 -2.14
C LEU A 105 -11.09 6.68 -3.56
N ILE A 106 -10.52 5.50 -3.77
CA ILE A 106 -9.93 5.12 -5.04
C ILE A 106 -10.63 3.91 -5.64
N GLU A 107 -10.62 3.81 -6.96
CA GLU A 107 -10.97 2.60 -7.71
C GLU A 107 -9.71 2.05 -8.39
N PHE A 108 -9.45 0.75 -8.25
CA PHE A 108 -8.29 0.08 -8.84
C PHE A 108 -8.63 -1.35 -9.29
N PHE A 109 -7.75 -1.93 -10.10
CA PHE A 109 -7.85 -3.32 -10.59
C PHE A 109 -6.81 -4.18 -9.89
N PRO A 110 -7.17 -4.99 -8.87
CA PRO A 110 -6.22 -5.82 -8.13
C PRO A 110 -5.74 -7.01 -8.97
N HIS A 111 -4.43 -7.09 -9.20
CA HIS A 111 -3.77 -8.26 -9.76
C HIS A 111 -2.93 -8.94 -8.69
N LEU A 112 -3.29 -10.16 -8.30
CA LEU A 112 -2.55 -10.92 -7.30
C LEU A 112 -1.19 -11.36 -7.86
N VAL A 113 -0.13 -11.09 -7.10
CA VAL A 113 1.25 -11.42 -7.44
C VAL A 113 1.86 -12.26 -6.33
N PHE A 114 2.54 -13.35 -6.72
CA PHE A 114 3.34 -14.14 -5.79
C PHE A 114 4.80 -13.73 -5.86
N PRO A 115 5.56 -13.85 -4.76
CA PRO A 115 6.99 -13.57 -4.78
C PRO A 115 7.70 -14.38 -5.87
N LYS A 116 8.60 -13.71 -6.60
CA LYS A 116 9.39 -14.26 -7.73
C LYS A 116 8.61 -14.54 -9.01
N ASP A 117 7.32 -14.22 -9.08
CA ASP A 117 6.59 -14.25 -10.34
C ASP A 117 7.12 -13.18 -11.32
N SER A 118 6.85 -13.34 -12.61
CA SER A 118 7.26 -12.37 -13.64
C SER A 118 6.65 -10.97 -13.45
N ASP A 119 5.52 -10.91 -12.74
CA ASP A 119 4.81 -9.68 -12.41
C ASP A 119 5.21 -9.15 -11.02
N ASP A 120 6.18 -9.77 -10.34
CA ASP A 120 6.72 -9.29 -9.07
C ASP A 120 7.64 -8.08 -9.29
N TYR A 121 7.30 -6.98 -8.61
CA TYR A 121 8.09 -5.75 -8.62
C TYR A 121 9.52 -6.03 -8.14
N PHE A 122 9.66 -6.85 -7.11
CA PHE A 122 10.95 -7.17 -6.49
C PHE A 122 11.79 -8.10 -7.36
N ALA A 123 11.16 -8.88 -8.25
CA ALA A 123 11.85 -9.77 -9.17
C ALA A 123 12.24 -9.08 -10.49
N LYS A 124 11.55 -8.00 -10.87
CA LYS A 124 11.73 -7.35 -12.17
C LYS A 124 12.01 -5.86 -12.05
N ASP A 125 11.00 -5.05 -11.72
CA ASP A 125 11.09 -3.59 -11.82
C ASP A 125 12.20 -3.02 -10.91
N LEU A 126 12.37 -3.59 -9.72
CA LEU A 126 13.44 -3.20 -8.80
C LEU A 126 14.83 -3.51 -9.39
N TRP A 127 14.99 -4.69 -9.98
CA TRP A 127 16.25 -5.13 -10.58
C TRP A 127 16.61 -4.33 -11.81
N GLU A 128 15.63 -3.97 -12.65
CA GLU A 128 15.83 -3.14 -13.84
C GLU A 128 16.40 -1.75 -13.47
N THR A 129 16.04 -1.21 -12.31
CA THR A 129 16.45 0.14 -11.86
C THR A 129 17.71 0.14 -11.00
N TRP A 130 17.78 -0.71 -9.98
CA TRP A 130 18.93 -0.72 -9.06
C TRP A 130 20.05 -1.66 -9.50
N GLN A 131 19.83 -2.64 -10.39
CA GLN A 131 20.84 -3.47 -11.08
C GLN A 131 22.07 -3.87 -10.24
N LYS A 132 21.89 -4.24 -8.97
CA LYS A 132 22.99 -4.36 -8.01
C LYS A 132 23.41 -5.81 -7.81
N GLU A 133 24.70 -6.09 -8.06
CA GLU A 133 25.39 -7.34 -7.66
C GLU A 133 25.37 -7.61 -6.13
N ARG A 134 24.85 -6.69 -5.30
CA ARG A 134 25.12 -6.59 -3.86
C ARG A 134 23.96 -6.90 -2.91
N PHE A 135 22.79 -7.27 -3.42
CA PHE A 135 21.65 -7.65 -2.57
C PHE A 135 21.33 -9.13 -2.75
N GLN A 136 22.02 -9.96 -1.96
CA GLN A 136 21.72 -11.37 -1.83
C GLN A 136 20.58 -11.55 -0.81
N GLU A 137 19.52 -12.23 -1.24
CA GLU A 137 18.54 -12.98 -0.43
C GLU A 137 17.54 -12.23 0.47
N GLU A 138 17.76 -10.97 0.88
CA GLU A 138 16.95 -10.33 1.94
C GLU A 138 15.66 -9.63 1.50
N GLU A 139 15.46 -9.36 0.21
CA GLU A 139 14.32 -8.56 -0.29
C GLU A 139 13.19 -9.38 -0.94
N ASP A 140 13.18 -10.68 -0.70
CA ASP A 140 11.97 -11.47 -0.90
C ASP A 140 10.93 -10.98 0.13
N THR A 141 9.86 -10.33 -0.33
CA THR A 141 8.77 -9.88 0.55
C THR A 141 8.15 -11.03 1.33
N LYS A 142 8.41 -12.28 0.91
CA LYS A 142 7.93 -13.54 1.51
C LYS A 142 6.41 -13.60 1.64
N THR A 143 5.68 -12.67 1.03
CA THR A 143 4.23 -12.55 1.15
C THR A 143 3.62 -12.13 -0.19
N GLU A 144 2.49 -12.72 -0.50
CA GLU A 144 1.69 -12.30 -1.65
C GLU A 144 1.11 -10.90 -1.43
N TYR A 145 0.98 -10.15 -2.51
CA TYR A 145 0.38 -8.81 -2.52
C TYR A 145 -0.34 -8.59 -3.86
N TYR A 146 -1.15 -7.53 -3.96
CA TYR A 146 -1.74 -7.16 -5.24
C TYR A 146 -1.03 -5.96 -5.84
N ARG A 147 -0.80 -6.00 -7.15
CA ARG A 147 -0.47 -4.83 -7.95
C ARG A 147 -1.73 -4.15 -8.46
N GLY A 148 -1.66 -2.83 -8.59
CA GLY A 148 -2.67 -2.03 -9.27
C GLY A 148 -2.37 -1.90 -10.75
N SER A 149 -2.46 -0.67 -11.26
CA SER A 149 -2.13 -0.37 -12.66
C SER A 149 -1.05 0.69 -12.72
N ASP A 150 0.19 0.22 -12.60
CA ASP A 150 1.37 1.09 -12.60
C ASP A 150 1.37 2.05 -13.79
N LYS A 151 1.81 3.28 -13.53
CA LYS A 151 1.68 4.40 -14.47
C LYS A 151 2.97 5.17 -14.55
N LYS A 152 3.51 5.32 -15.75
CA LYS A 152 4.57 6.30 -16.03
C LYS A 152 3.97 7.70 -15.91
N ILE A 153 4.55 8.56 -15.07
CA ILE A 153 4.01 9.90 -14.78
C ILE A 153 4.84 11.02 -15.37
N LEU A 154 6.16 10.83 -15.48
CA LEU A 154 7.11 11.73 -16.12
C LEU A 154 8.13 10.91 -16.92
N ASN A 155 9.07 11.59 -17.58
CA ASN A 155 10.23 10.92 -18.15
C ASN A 155 10.99 10.22 -17.02
N GLU A 156 11.21 8.91 -17.16
CA GLU A 156 11.91 8.07 -16.19
C GLU A 156 11.26 7.88 -14.81
N GLU A 157 10.03 8.37 -14.60
CA GLU A 157 9.33 8.22 -13.32
C GLU A 157 8.05 7.39 -13.47
N LYS A 158 7.85 6.43 -12.56
CA LYS A 158 6.70 5.52 -12.57
C LYS A 158 6.12 5.33 -11.18
N ILE A 159 4.79 5.40 -11.10
CA ILE A 159 4.00 4.98 -9.94
C ILE A 159 3.88 3.47 -9.95
N TYR A 160 4.25 2.87 -8.83
CA TYR A 160 4.03 1.46 -8.51
C TYR A 160 2.99 1.36 -7.40
N GLU A 161 1.92 0.63 -7.67
CA GLU A 161 0.82 0.47 -6.72
C GLU A 161 0.93 -0.89 -6.01
N PHE A 162 1.02 -0.86 -4.68
CA PHE A 162 1.06 -2.06 -3.85
C PHE A 162 -0.15 -2.11 -2.92
N TYR A 163 -0.85 -3.24 -2.89
CA TYR A 163 -1.95 -3.50 -1.96
C TYR A 163 -1.61 -4.75 -1.15
N ILE A 164 -1.20 -4.55 0.09
CA ILE A 164 -0.48 -5.52 0.92
C ILE A 164 -1.45 -6.09 1.98
N PRO A 165 -1.84 -7.38 1.89
CA PRO A 165 -2.73 -8.01 2.84
C PRO A 165 -2.07 -8.19 4.21
N ILE A 166 -2.64 -7.60 5.27
CA ILE A 166 -2.19 -7.96 6.63
C ILE A 166 -2.66 -9.38 7.02
N TYR A 167 -3.78 -9.85 6.45
CA TYR A 167 -4.30 -11.19 6.64
C TYR A 167 -3.89 -12.13 5.50
N PRO A 168 -3.34 -13.32 5.77
CA PRO A 168 -2.89 -14.25 4.72
C PRO A 168 -4.02 -14.70 3.79
N ILE A 169 -3.76 -14.67 2.48
CA ILE A 169 -4.74 -15.07 1.45
C ILE A 169 -5.16 -16.55 1.60
N LYS A 170 -4.22 -17.42 1.96
CA LYS A 170 -4.46 -18.86 2.22
C LYS A 170 -5.52 -19.12 3.31
N ASN A 171 -5.78 -18.15 4.18
CA ASN A 171 -6.74 -18.27 5.29
C ASN A 171 -8.10 -17.65 4.97
N LEU A 172 -8.33 -17.12 3.77
CA LEU A 172 -9.60 -16.52 3.40
C LEU A 172 -10.71 -17.59 3.33
N ASN A 173 -11.76 -17.39 4.13
CA ASN A 173 -13.00 -18.18 4.04
C ASN A 173 -13.59 -18.15 2.61
N ALA A 174 -13.71 -19.33 1.98
CA ALA A 174 -14.16 -19.48 0.60
C ALA A 174 -15.62 -19.02 0.37
N ASP A 175 -16.52 -19.27 1.32
CA ASP A 175 -17.93 -18.85 1.21
C ASP A 175 -18.05 -17.32 1.19
N ARG A 176 -17.25 -16.63 2.02
CA ARG A 176 -17.16 -15.17 2.01
C ARG A 176 -16.59 -14.63 0.71
N VAL A 177 -15.55 -15.27 0.15
CA VAL A 177 -15.03 -14.89 -1.18
C VAL A 177 -16.13 -15.01 -2.23
N LYS A 178 -16.82 -16.14 -2.28
CA LYS A 178 -17.91 -16.38 -3.22
C LYS A 178 -19.05 -15.36 -3.07
N TYR A 179 -19.43 -15.04 -1.83
CA TYR A 179 -20.40 -13.99 -1.55
C TYR A 179 -20.01 -12.66 -2.20
N TYR A 180 -18.77 -12.20 -2.03
CA TYR A 180 -18.31 -10.97 -2.65
C TYR A 180 -18.16 -11.08 -4.18
N GLU A 181 -17.78 -12.25 -4.71
CA GLU A 181 -17.79 -12.48 -6.16
C GLU A 181 -19.21 -12.29 -6.74
N ASP A 182 -20.22 -12.83 -6.08
CA ASP A 182 -21.62 -12.71 -6.52
C ASP A 182 -22.11 -11.25 -6.42
N LEU A 183 -21.73 -10.51 -5.38
CA LEU A 183 -22.01 -9.07 -5.30
C LEU A 183 -21.37 -8.30 -6.47
N ILE A 184 -20.09 -8.56 -6.75
CA ILE A 184 -19.34 -7.88 -7.81
C ILE A 184 -19.89 -8.22 -9.20
N ARG A 185 -20.29 -9.48 -9.44
CA ARG A 185 -20.96 -9.89 -10.70
C ARG A 185 -22.29 -9.16 -10.89
N ASN A 186 -23.00 -8.85 -9.82
CA ASN A 186 -24.23 -8.06 -9.81
C ASN A 186 -23.97 -6.54 -9.74
N GLU A 187 -22.80 -6.09 -10.20
CA GLU A 187 -22.41 -4.67 -10.32
C GLU A 187 -22.37 -3.90 -8.99
N LYS A 188 -22.36 -4.59 -7.85
CA LYS A 188 -22.04 -3.97 -6.56
C LYS A 188 -20.54 -3.72 -6.48
N LYS A 189 -20.15 -2.62 -5.84
CA LYS A 189 -18.75 -2.25 -5.61
C LYS A 189 -18.49 -2.17 -4.11
N PRO A 190 -18.29 -3.30 -3.42
CA PRO A 190 -17.91 -3.27 -2.01
C PRO A 190 -16.55 -2.58 -1.87
N THR A 191 -16.36 -1.84 -0.77
CA THR A 191 -15.15 -1.06 -0.50
C THR A 191 -14.25 -1.77 0.52
N ALA A 192 -12.94 -1.70 0.31
CA ALA A 192 -11.92 -2.11 1.28
C ALA A 192 -11.41 -0.90 2.09
N LEU A 193 -10.61 -1.15 3.14
CA LEU A 193 -9.98 -0.11 3.95
C LEU A 193 -8.48 -0.37 4.09
N SER A 194 -7.65 0.68 3.96
CA SER A 194 -6.20 0.59 4.20
C SER A 194 -5.63 1.82 4.90
N ILE A 195 -4.43 1.63 5.47
CA ILE A 195 -3.48 2.70 5.73
C ILE A 195 -2.43 2.71 4.62
N SER A 196 -2.00 3.88 4.14
CA SER A 196 -1.03 3.97 3.06
C SER A 196 0.10 4.94 3.29
N ILE A 197 1.17 4.69 2.54
CA ILE A 197 2.42 5.44 2.54
C ILE A 197 2.86 5.59 1.08
N LEU A 198 3.37 6.76 0.75
CA LEU A 198 4.01 7.05 -0.52
C LEU A 198 5.51 7.20 -0.31
N ASP A 199 6.32 6.38 -0.96
CA ASP A 199 7.77 6.53 -0.98
C ASP A 199 8.28 6.82 -2.38
N VAL A 200 8.92 7.97 -2.58
CA VAL A 200 9.62 8.29 -3.83
C VAL A 200 11.10 7.93 -3.70
N LYS A 201 11.55 6.91 -4.43
CA LYS A 201 12.92 6.36 -4.35
C LYS A 201 13.64 6.44 -5.70
N SER A 202 14.94 6.75 -5.68
CA SER A 202 15.80 6.76 -6.88
C SER A 202 17.26 6.43 -6.55
N PRO A 203 17.98 5.61 -7.32
CA PRO A 203 19.36 5.25 -7.01
C PRO A 203 20.28 6.48 -6.80
N CYS A 204 21.20 6.38 -5.84
CA CYS A 204 22.26 7.38 -5.66
C CYS A 204 23.29 7.33 -6.79
N ASP A 205 23.56 6.12 -7.29
CA ASP A 205 24.54 5.82 -8.32
C ASP A 205 23.96 4.75 -9.25
N PHE A 206 24.32 4.79 -10.53
CA PHE A 206 23.95 3.78 -11.51
C PHE A 206 25.10 2.80 -11.80
N PRO A 207 24.80 1.55 -12.19
CA PRO A 207 25.84 0.56 -12.48
C PRO A 207 26.70 0.98 -13.67
N ILE A 208 28.00 0.67 -13.61
CA ILE A 208 28.93 0.80 -14.73
C ILE A 208 29.03 -0.55 -15.44
N ILE A 209 28.54 -0.64 -16.68
CA ILE A 209 28.59 -1.85 -17.49
C ILE A 209 29.45 -1.57 -18.73
N ASN A 210 30.54 -2.34 -18.90
CA ASN A 210 31.52 -2.16 -19.97
C ASN A 210 32.18 -0.75 -20.00
N GLY A 211 32.38 -0.14 -18.82
CA GLY A 211 33.02 1.17 -18.70
C GLY A 211 32.09 2.36 -18.92
N GLU A 212 30.77 2.12 -19.10
CA GLU A 212 29.76 3.16 -19.23
C GLU A 212 28.72 3.04 -18.13
N GLU A 213 28.31 4.18 -17.58
CA GLU A 213 27.17 4.25 -16.66
C GLU A 213 25.88 3.89 -17.41
N LYS A 214 25.10 2.95 -16.86
CA LYS A 214 23.84 2.49 -17.45
C LYS A 214 22.66 3.04 -16.69
N TYR A 215 21.94 3.92 -17.35
CA TYR A 215 20.71 4.53 -16.85
C TYR A 215 19.52 3.62 -17.19
N PRO A 216 18.66 3.29 -16.20
CA PRO A 216 17.45 2.53 -16.45
C PRO A 216 16.41 3.39 -17.18
N GLU A 217 15.46 2.74 -17.86
CA GLU A 217 14.35 3.47 -18.50
C GLU A 217 13.47 4.22 -17.49
N ILE A 218 13.39 3.67 -16.27
CA ILE A 218 12.72 4.25 -15.11
C ILE A 218 13.76 4.37 -14.00
N SER A 219 14.11 5.59 -13.62
CA SER A 219 15.11 5.88 -12.59
C SER A 219 14.47 6.26 -11.25
N THR A 220 13.19 6.65 -11.24
CA THR A 220 12.48 7.07 -10.02
C THR A 220 11.18 6.29 -9.84
N HIS A 221 11.05 5.66 -8.68
CA HIS A 221 9.92 4.82 -8.32
C HIS A 221 9.07 5.53 -7.27
N TRP A 222 7.81 5.80 -7.61
CA TRP A 222 6.80 6.32 -6.68
C TRP A 222 6.00 5.14 -6.14
N CYS A 223 6.40 4.63 -4.97
CA CYS A 223 5.86 3.43 -4.38
C CYS A 223 4.68 3.78 -3.48
N PHE A 224 3.46 3.61 -4.00
CA PHE A 224 2.22 3.84 -3.26
C PHE A 224 1.75 2.54 -2.61
N ALA A 225 2.11 2.37 -1.33
CA ALA A 225 1.89 1.14 -0.59
C ALA A 225 0.66 1.25 0.33
N ASN A 226 -0.34 0.40 0.10
CA ASN A 226 -1.59 0.33 0.83
C ASN A 226 -1.64 -0.95 1.65
N TYR A 227 -1.57 -0.85 2.97
CA TYR A 227 -1.66 -1.98 3.89
C TYR A 227 -3.14 -2.22 4.24
N ILE A 228 -3.69 -3.33 3.76
CA ILE A 228 -5.13 -3.62 3.79
C ILE A 228 -5.55 -4.00 5.21
N LEU A 229 -6.36 -3.14 5.83
CA LEU A 229 -6.92 -3.32 7.18
C LEU A 229 -8.23 -4.12 7.17
N ASP A 230 -9.09 -3.87 6.18
CA ASP A 230 -10.30 -4.66 5.91
C ASP A 230 -10.52 -4.84 4.41
N GLY A 231 -11.22 -5.91 4.06
CA GLY A 231 -11.64 -6.18 2.69
C GLY A 231 -10.76 -7.20 1.97
N HIS A 232 -9.98 -8.00 2.70
CA HIS A 232 -9.14 -9.06 2.10
C HIS A 232 -9.95 -10.01 1.22
N HIS A 233 -11.13 -10.46 1.67
CA HIS A 233 -12.05 -11.27 0.86
C HIS A 233 -12.60 -10.53 -0.36
N LYS A 234 -12.86 -9.22 -0.22
CA LYS A 234 -13.44 -8.37 -1.28
C LYS A 234 -12.43 -8.18 -2.42
N ILE A 235 -11.19 -7.81 -2.06
CA ILE A 235 -10.09 -7.60 -3.01
C ILE A 235 -9.74 -8.92 -3.70
N PHE A 236 -9.67 -10.02 -2.96
CA PHE A 236 -9.41 -11.34 -3.55
C PHE A 236 -10.50 -11.75 -4.54
N ALA A 237 -11.78 -11.55 -4.20
CA ALA A 237 -12.90 -11.77 -5.11
C ALA A 237 -12.82 -10.89 -6.37
N ALA A 238 -12.51 -9.61 -6.22
CA ALA A 238 -12.32 -8.70 -7.34
C ALA A 238 -11.15 -9.13 -8.25
N SER A 239 -10.06 -9.61 -7.66
CA SER A 239 -8.90 -10.13 -8.39
C SER A 239 -9.24 -11.39 -9.19
N ASN A 240 -9.93 -12.36 -8.58
CA ASN A 240 -10.43 -13.57 -9.27
C ASN A 240 -11.30 -13.24 -10.47
N LEU A 241 -12.15 -12.22 -10.34
CA LEU A 241 -13.07 -11.78 -11.39
C LEU A 241 -12.43 -10.82 -12.40
N ARG A 242 -11.20 -10.37 -12.18
CA ARG A 242 -10.53 -9.32 -12.96
C ARG A 242 -11.41 -8.06 -13.07
N LYS A 243 -12.03 -7.67 -11.96
CA LYS A 243 -12.89 -6.49 -11.85
C LYS A 243 -12.24 -5.45 -10.96
N SER A 244 -12.60 -4.19 -11.18
CA SER A 244 -12.20 -3.12 -10.28
C SER A 244 -12.94 -3.22 -8.94
N ILE A 245 -12.30 -2.67 -7.91
CA ILE A 245 -12.87 -2.52 -6.57
C ILE A 245 -12.50 -1.15 -6.00
N THR A 246 -13.29 -0.68 -5.03
CA THR A 246 -13.05 0.56 -4.30
C THR A 246 -12.24 0.33 -3.02
N LEU A 247 -11.41 1.30 -2.66
CA LEU A 247 -10.63 1.33 -1.43
C LEU A 247 -10.72 2.72 -0.82
N VAL A 248 -11.01 2.80 0.48
CA VAL A 248 -10.71 4.00 1.27
C VAL A 248 -9.33 3.82 1.87
N THR A 249 -8.43 4.75 1.60
CA THR A 249 -7.06 4.72 2.10
C THR A 249 -6.71 6.01 2.81
N PHE A 250 -6.09 5.87 3.98
CA PHE A 250 -5.57 6.98 4.76
C PHE A 250 -4.06 7.08 4.48
N LEU A 251 -3.68 7.98 3.58
CA LEU A 251 -2.31 8.25 3.18
C LEU A 251 -1.64 9.15 4.20
N SER A 252 -0.73 8.59 4.99
CA SER A 252 0.00 9.33 6.03
C SER A 252 1.02 10.29 5.41
N HIS A 253 1.01 11.55 5.85
CA HIS A 253 2.03 12.51 5.46
C HIS A 253 3.36 12.28 6.15
N ASN A 254 3.35 12.11 7.47
CA ASN A 254 4.60 12.03 8.21
C ASN A 254 5.36 10.72 7.98
N GLN A 255 4.67 9.66 7.54
CA GLN A 255 5.32 8.40 7.17
C GLN A 255 5.69 8.32 5.70
N SER A 256 5.15 9.20 4.84
CA SER A 256 5.50 9.25 3.42
C SER A 256 6.76 10.04 3.17
N TRP A 257 7.49 9.66 2.13
CA TRP A 257 8.66 10.38 1.66
C TRP A 257 8.33 11.26 0.44
N LYS A 258 7.96 12.52 0.74
CA LYS A 258 7.70 13.63 -0.19
C LYS A 258 6.53 13.42 -1.19
N TYR A 259 6.18 14.51 -1.88
CA TYR A 259 5.38 14.54 -3.10
C TYR A 259 3.93 14.01 -3.06
N ILE A 260 3.27 14.04 -1.90
CA ILE A 260 1.87 13.59 -1.80
C ILE A 260 0.93 14.42 -2.67
N GLU A 261 1.08 15.76 -2.66
CA GLU A 261 0.21 16.64 -3.44
C GLU A 261 0.37 16.39 -4.95
N GLU A 262 1.62 16.25 -5.42
CA GLU A 262 1.94 15.90 -6.80
C GLU A 262 1.40 14.52 -7.18
N PHE A 263 1.54 13.52 -6.31
CA PHE A 263 0.96 12.19 -6.52
C PHE A 263 -0.56 12.26 -6.71
N VAL A 264 -1.26 12.93 -5.79
CA VAL A 264 -2.71 13.11 -5.85
C VAL A 264 -3.12 13.79 -7.16
N ASN A 265 -2.37 14.80 -7.60
CA ASN A 265 -2.63 15.48 -8.86
C ASN A 265 -2.44 14.57 -10.08
N HIS A 266 -1.39 13.74 -10.13
CA HIS A 266 -1.16 12.78 -11.22
C HIS A 266 -2.20 11.64 -11.28
N CYS A 267 -2.84 11.31 -10.17
CA CYS A 267 -3.90 10.31 -10.09
C CYS A 267 -5.30 10.84 -10.44
N LYS A 268 -5.49 12.17 -10.50
CA LYS A 268 -6.75 12.80 -10.95
C LYS A 268 -6.85 12.94 -12.47
N THR A 269 -5.71 12.95 -13.15
CA THR A 269 -5.57 13.11 -14.62
C THR A 269 -5.53 11.77 -15.34
#